data_AF-A0A2T1CIF6-F1
#
_entry.id   AF-A0A2T1CIF6-F1
#
_cell.length_a   1.000
_cell.length_b   1.000
_cell.length_c   1.000
_cell.angle_alpha   90.00
_cell.angle_beta   90.00
_cell.angle_gamma   90.00
#
_symmetry.space_group_name_H-M   'P 1'
#
loop_
_entity.id
_entity.type
_entity.pdbx_description
1 polymer ?
#
loop_
_entity_poly.entity_id
_entity_poly.type
_entity_poly.pdbx_seq_one_letter_code
_entity_poly.pdbx_strand_id
1 'polypeptide(L)'
;MSKLNFYKFKWTSYLKYFSLKLLVLLLITDLLLILFYVFCWLPSSSYLSIAFSKIILHQDLLWITEEQSYAEIFQYIKELWIVLVLGFGYWQCKKKLFLAWTLLFNYLLLDDFLSIHEKIGLRVINFFHFQDILNLRAVDLGEILVSTTVGISFLILISWAYSQSNSIERKYGHILIFLLLILAISGIFFDLIHVVVYDNRNLNLIFALLEDGGEQIAMSFTLAFVYSIDWKY
;
A
#
# COMPACT_ATOMS: atom_id res chain seq x y z
N MET A 1 42.73 -2.08 17.89
CA MET A 1 42.24 -1.32 16.71
C MET A 1 42.92 -1.89 15.47
N SER A 2 42.30 -2.68 14.59
CA SER A 2 41.72 -2.14 13.34
C SER A 2 40.98 -3.17 12.44
N LYS A 3 40.57 -4.36 12.92
CA LYS A 3 39.93 -5.40 12.05
C LYS A 3 38.40 -5.36 11.93
N LEU A 4 37.69 -4.56 12.75
CA LEU A 4 36.22 -4.54 12.77
C LEU A 4 35.55 -3.65 11.71
N ASN A 5 36.29 -2.77 11.03
CA ASN A 5 35.69 -1.81 10.08
C ASN A 5 35.46 -2.36 8.67
N PHE A 6 36.20 -3.39 8.24
CA PHE A 6 36.09 -3.93 6.88
C PHE A 6 34.83 -4.77 6.65
N TYR A 7 34.34 -5.46 7.70
CA TYR A 7 33.11 -6.25 7.62
C TYR A 7 31.86 -5.36 7.60
N LYS A 8 31.83 -4.24 8.35
CA LYS A 8 30.69 -3.32 8.40
C LYS A 8 30.31 -2.75 7.02
N PHE A 9 31.31 -2.35 6.22
CA PHE A 9 31.08 -1.73 4.90
C PHE A 9 30.51 -2.70 3.84
N LYS A 10 30.84 -4.00 3.94
CA LYS A 10 30.31 -5.02 3.01
C LYS A 10 28.84 -5.32 3.27
N TRP A 11 28.44 -5.50 4.53
CA TRP A 11 27.06 -5.90 4.88
C TRP A 11 26.00 -4.86 4.48
N THR A 12 26.26 -3.57 4.70
CA THR A 12 25.35 -2.49 4.27
C THR A 12 25.20 -2.43 2.76
N SER A 13 26.27 -2.74 2.03
CA SER A 13 26.24 -2.83 0.57
C SER A 13 25.41 -4.04 0.12
N TYR A 14 25.60 -5.22 0.74
CA TYR A 14 24.80 -6.41 0.45
C TYR A 14 23.31 -6.22 0.72
N LEU A 15 22.94 -5.56 1.82
CA LEU A 15 21.52 -5.24 2.11
C LEU A 15 20.90 -4.36 1.03
N LYS A 16 21.63 -3.35 0.54
CA LYS A 16 21.17 -2.50 -0.57
C LYS A 16 21.03 -3.24 -1.89
N TYR A 17 21.98 -4.12 -2.22
CA TYR A 17 21.87 -4.94 -3.43
C TYR A 17 20.70 -5.93 -3.33
N PHE A 18 20.49 -6.52 -2.16
CA PHE A 18 19.37 -7.42 -1.94
C PHE A 18 18.04 -6.69 -1.99
N SER A 19 17.92 -5.52 -1.35
CA SER A 19 16.70 -4.72 -1.40
C SER A 19 16.36 -4.27 -2.82
N LEU A 20 17.37 -4.00 -3.66
CA LEU A 20 17.15 -3.69 -5.07
C LEU A 20 16.61 -4.91 -5.84
N LYS A 21 17.19 -6.10 -5.62
CA LYS A 21 16.68 -7.33 -6.23
C LYS A 21 15.26 -7.65 -5.78
N LEU A 22 14.97 -7.44 -4.50
CA LEU A 22 13.64 -7.58 -3.93
C LEU A 22 12.68 -6.60 -4.62
N LEU A 23 13.03 -5.32 -4.70
CA LEU A 23 12.22 -4.31 -5.39
C LEU A 23 11.91 -4.70 -6.83
N VAL A 24 12.93 -5.12 -7.58
CA VAL A 24 12.74 -5.56 -8.98
C VAL A 24 11.78 -6.75 -9.06
N LEU A 25 11.91 -7.73 -8.16
CA LEU A 25 11.01 -8.88 -8.12
C LEU A 25 9.56 -8.46 -7.80
N LEU A 26 9.38 -7.58 -6.81
CA LEU A 26 8.06 -7.08 -6.43
C LEU A 26 7.42 -6.29 -7.58
N LEU A 27 8.15 -5.36 -8.18
CA LEU A 27 7.66 -4.55 -9.31
C LEU A 27 7.36 -5.38 -10.56
N ILE A 28 8.16 -6.40 -10.88
CA ILE A 28 7.82 -7.32 -11.98
C ILE A 28 6.50 -8.03 -11.68
N THR A 29 6.29 -8.43 -10.44
CA THR A 29 5.04 -9.09 -10.02
C THR A 29 3.85 -8.14 -10.14
N ASP A 30 3.97 -6.91 -9.62
CA ASP A 30 2.94 -5.86 -9.74
C ASP A 30 2.61 -5.60 -11.22
N LEU A 31 3.63 -5.42 -12.06
CA LEU A 31 3.45 -5.14 -13.49
C LEU A 31 2.78 -6.29 -14.24
N LEU A 32 3.08 -7.55 -13.87
CA LEU A 32 2.41 -8.71 -14.47
C LEU A 32 0.92 -8.74 -14.10
N LEU A 33 0.57 -8.47 -12.84
CA LEU A 33 -0.82 -8.42 -12.37
C LEU A 33 -1.59 -7.28 -13.05
N ILE A 34 -1.00 -6.08 -13.11
CA ILE A 34 -1.56 -4.92 -13.82
C ILE A 34 -1.77 -5.24 -15.31
N LEU A 35 -0.80 -5.89 -15.95
CA LEU A 35 -0.89 -6.27 -17.36
C LEU A 35 -1.99 -7.31 -17.60
N PHE A 36 -2.20 -8.26 -16.69
CA PHE A 36 -3.33 -9.18 -16.75
C PHE A 36 -4.67 -8.45 -16.67
N TYR A 37 -4.82 -7.49 -15.76
CA TYR A 37 -6.01 -6.66 -15.68
C TYR A 37 -6.28 -5.88 -16.98
N VAL A 38 -5.26 -5.27 -17.58
CA VAL A 38 -5.39 -4.59 -18.88
C VAL A 38 -5.86 -5.54 -19.99
N PHE A 39 -5.40 -6.81 -19.98
CA PHE A 39 -5.87 -7.81 -20.93
C PHE A 39 -7.34 -8.19 -20.74
N CYS A 40 -7.81 -8.30 -19.48
CA CYS A 40 -9.22 -8.53 -19.18
C CYS A 40 -10.11 -7.40 -19.70
N TRP A 41 -9.56 -6.18 -19.80
CA TRP A 41 -10.29 -5.00 -20.22
C TRP A 41 -10.40 -4.81 -21.75
N LEU A 42 -9.65 -5.59 -22.53
CA LEU A 42 -9.73 -5.56 -23.99
C LEU A 42 -11.13 -5.95 -24.50
N PRO A 43 -11.58 -5.42 -25.65
CA PRO A 43 -12.86 -5.80 -26.24
C PRO A 43 -12.94 -7.31 -26.43
N SER A 44 -14.07 -7.93 -26.05
CA SER A 44 -14.27 -9.39 -26.13
C SER A 44 -14.12 -9.96 -27.54
N SER A 45 -14.23 -9.11 -28.57
CA SER A 45 -14.00 -9.44 -29.97
C SER A 45 -12.53 -9.49 -30.38
N SER A 46 -11.59 -9.09 -29.51
CA SER A 46 -10.17 -9.12 -29.82
C SER A 46 -9.63 -10.56 -29.76
N TYR A 47 -8.75 -10.92 -30.70
CA TYR A 47 -8.14 -12.25 -30.70
C TYR A 47 -7.36 -12.54 -29.40
N LEU A 48 -6.74 -11.50 -28.82
CA LEU A 48 -6.00 -11.60 -27.57
C LEU A 48 -6.93 -11.92 -26.38
N SER A 49 -8.07 -11.24 -26.24
CA SER A 49 -9.03 -11.54 -25.16
C SER A 49 -9.64 -12.94 -25.30
N ILE A 50 -9.90 -13.40 -26.53
CA ILE A 50 -10.42 -14.75 -26.78
C ILE A 50 -9.37 -15.82 -26.44
N ALA A 51 -8.10 -15.59 -26.80
CA ALA A 51 -7.02 -16.50 -26.44
C ALA A 51 -6.80 -16.53 -24.91
N PHE A 52 -6.81 -15.36 -24.27
CA PHE A 52 -6.59 -15.22 -22.83
C PHE A 52 -7.71 -15.87 -22.02
N SER A 53 -8.97 -15.63 -22.39
CA SER A 53 -10.15 -16.21 -21.72
C SER A 53 -10.25 -17.73 -21.82
N LYS A 54 -9.62 -18.36 -22.83
CA LYS A 54 -9.54 -19.81 -22.94
C LYS A 54 -8.49 -20.44 -22.02
N ILE A 55 -7.50 -19.66 -21.59
CA ILE A 55 -6.38 -20.12 -20.78
C ILE A 55 -6.70 -19.94 -19.28
N ILE A 56 -7.41 -18.88 -18.92
CA ILE A 56 -7.69 -18.52 -17.53
C ILE A 56 -9.17 -18.75 -17.22
N LEU A 57 -9.42 -19.71 -16.33
CA LEU A 57 -10.76 -20.15 -15.93
C LEU A 57 -11.46 -19.19 -14.95
N HIS A 58 -10.71 -18.47 -14.12
CA HIS A 58 -11.21 -17.52 -13.12
C HIS A 58 -10.56 -16.15 -13.34
N GLN A 59 -11.16 -15.34 -14.22
CA GLN A 59 -10.60 -14.04 -14.59
C GLN A 59 -10.70 -13.04 -13.44
N ASP A 60 -11.78 -13.10 -12.65
CA ASP A 60 -12.05 -12.19 -11.54
C ASP A 60 -10.93 -12.21 -10.48
N LEU A 61 -10.30 -13.37 -10.24
CA LEU A 61 -9.15 -13.51 -9.33
C LEU A 61 -7.89 -12.77 -9.80
N LEU A 62 -7.81 -12.36 -11.07
CA LEU A 62 -6.70 -11.59 -11.64
C LEU A 62 -6.99 -10.10 -11.76
N TRP A 63 -8.20 -9.66 -11.40
CA TRP A 63 -8.54 -8.25 -11.45
C TRP A 63 -7.88 -7.54 -10.26
N ILE A 64 -7.24 -6.41 -10.54
CA ILE A 64 -6.58 -5.63 -9.48
C ILE A 64 -7.60 -4.90 -8.58
N THR A 65 -8.80 -4.66 -9.09
CA THR A 65 -9.92 -3.98 -8.43
C THR A 65 -10.82 -4.91 -7.62
N GLU A 66 -10.61 -6.23 -7.71
CA GLU A 66 -11.52 -7.20 -7.09
C GLU A 66 -11.02 -7.58 -5.69
N GLU A 67 -11.95 -7.58 -4.74
CA GLU A 67 -11.71 -8.07 -3.38
C GLU A 67 -11.24 -9.53 -3.40
N GLN A 68 -10.24 -9.82 -2.58
CA GLN A 68 -9.54 -11.09 -2.39
C GLN A 68 -8.91 -11.65 -3.67
N SER A 69 -8.65 -10.79 -4.66
CA SER A 69 -7.88 -11.13 -5.85
C SER A 69 -6.43 -11.47 -5.52
N TYR A 70 -5.72 -12.07 -6.48
CA TYR A 70 -4.28 -12.32 -6.32
C TYR A 70 -3.47 -11.04 -6.14
N ALA A 71 -3.93 -9.91 -6.69
CA ALA A 71 -3.28 -8.63 -6.47
C ALA A 71 -3.43 -8.19 -5.01
N GLU A 72 -4.65 -8.22 -4.47
CA GLU A 72 -4.89 -7.81 -3.10
C GLU A 72 -4.18 -8.72 -2.08
N ILE A 73 -4.23 -10.05 -2.29
CA ILE A 73 -3.47 -11.00 -1.45
C ILE A 73 -1.96 -10.70 -1.49
N PHE A 74 -1.44 -10.32 -2.66
CA PHE A 74 -0.03 -9.94 -2.78
C PHE A 74 0.29 -8.64 -2.03
N GLN A 75 -0.63 -7.67 -2.00
CA GLN A 75 -0.54 -6.48 -1.18
C GLN A 75 -0.53 -6.81 0.32
N TYR A 76 -1.44 -7.67 0.79
CA TYR A 76 -1.42 -8.14 2.19
C TYR A 76 -0.10 -8.79 2.59
N ILE A 77 0.49 -9.59 1.70
CA ILE A 77 1.81 -10.19 1.94
C ILE A 77 2.88 -9.10 2.08
N LYS A 78 2.86 -8.07 1.22
CA LYS A 78 3.81 -6.96 1.29
C LYS A 78 3.68 -6.21 2.61
N GLU A 79 2.47 -5.89 3.03
CA GLU A 79 2.18 -5.23 4.30
C GLU A 79 2.60 -6.06 5.51
N LEU A 80 2.28 -7.36 5.51
CA LEU A 80 2.72 -8.27 6.56
C LEU A 80 4.25 -8.23 6.72
N TRP A 81 4.99 -8.28 5.61
CA TRP A 81 6.45 -8.17 5.66
C TRP A 81 6.92 -6.79 6.13
N ILE A 82 6.26 -5.71 5.75
CA ILE A 82 6.55 -4.35 6.26
C ILE A 82 6.40 -4.33 7.80
N VAL A 83 5.28 -4.85 8.31
CA VAL A 83 5.00 -4.95 9.76
C VAL A 83 6.09 -5.76 10.47
N LEU A 84 6.42 -6.94 9.95
CA LEU A 84 7.43 -7.81 10.54
C LEU A 84 8.82 -7.16 10.56
N VAL A 85 9.25 -6.53 9.46
CA VAL A 85 10.58 -5.92 9.38
C VAL A 85 10.68 -4.67 10.25
N LEU A 86 9.66 -3.79 10.24
CA LEU A 86 9.61 -2.63 11.15
C LEU A 86 9.56 -3.07 12.61
N GLY A 87 8.76 -4.09 12.93
CA GLY A 87 8.63 -4.64 14.28
C GLY A 87 9.94 -5.25 14.78
N PHE A 88 10.64 -5.99 13.91
CA PHE A 88 12.00 -6.46 14.18
C PHE A 88 12.97 -5.30 14.40
N GLY A 89 12.90 -4.26 13.56
CA GLY A 89 13.68 -3.04 13.70
C GLY A 89 13.46 -2.32 15.04
N TYR A 90 12.20 -2.21 15.48
CA TYR A 90 11.88 -1.74 16.82
C TYR A 90 12.47 -2.66 17.90
N TRP A 91 12.37 -3.97 17.74
CA TRP A 91 12.90 -4.90 18.74
C TRP A 91 14.42 -4.75 18.93
N GLN A 92 15.15 -4.48 17.84
CA GLN A 92 16.60 -4.28 17.84
C GLN A 92 17.03 -2.92 18.41
N CYS A 93 16.46 -1.81 17.92
CA CYS A 93 16.92 -0.47 18.27
C CYS A 93 16.10 0.23 19.38
N LYS A 94 14.95 -0.34 19.75
CA LYS A 94 13.95 0.20 20.71
C LYS A 94 13.49 1.63 20.39
N LYS A 95 13.52 2.03 19.12
CA LYS A 95 13.11 3.39 18.69
C LYS A 95 11.61 3.46 18.50
N LYS A 96 10.98 4.38 19.24
CA LYS A 96 9.53 4.60 19.21
C LYS A 96 8.99 4.91 17.81
N LEU A 97 9.80 5.55 16.96
CA LEU A 97 9.41 5.86 15.58
C LEU A 97 9.09 4.58 14.79
N PHE A 98 9.94 3.55 14.90
CA PHE A 98 9.69 2.28 14.22
C PHE A 98 8.46 1.56 14.77
N LEU A 99 8.24 1.61 16.09
CA LEU A 99 7.01 1.08 16.69
C LEU A 99 5.76 1.78 16.14
N ALA A 100 5.78 3.11 16.04
CA ALA A 100 4.66 3.88 15.50
C ALA A 100 4.35 3.47 14.04
N TRP A 101 5.37 3.29 13.21
CA TRP A 101 5.20 2.79 11.85
C TRP A 101 4.71 1.33 11.80
N THR A 102 5.24 0.45 12.67
CA THR A 102 4.74 -0.93 12.79
C THR A 102 3.25 -0.94 13.10
N LEU A 103 2.80 -0.11 14.05
CA LEU A 103 1.40 -0.03 14.42
C LEU A 103 0.52 0.51 13.29
N LEU A 104 0.99 1.53 12.54
CA LEU A 104 0.26 2.03 11.38
C LEU A 104 0.10 0.96 10.30
N PHE A 105 1.20 0.33 9.85
CA PHE A 105 1.12 -0.69 8.80
C PHE A 105 0.37 -1.94 9.26
N ASN A 106 0.40 -2.26 10.55
CA ASN A 106 -0.41 -3.34 11.09
C ASN A 106 -1.89 -2.96 11.14
N TYR A 107 -2.21 -1.69 11.36
CA TYR A 107 -3.59 -1.22 11.22
C TYR A 107 -4.03 -1.34 9.77
N LEU A 108 -3.26 -0.83 8.78
CA LEU A 108 -3.60 -0.92 7.36
C LEU A 108 -3.89 -2.37 6.94
N LEU A 109 -3.00 -3.31 7.28
CA LEU A 109 -3.20 -4.74 7.00
C LEU A 109 -4.48 -5.31 7.61
N LEU A 110 -4.78 -4.95 8.85
CA LEU A 110 -6.00 -5.43 9.50
C LEU A 110 -7.24 -4.73 8.96
N ASP A 111 -7.11 -3.47 8.55
CA ASP A 111 -8.17 -2.69 7.96
C ASP A 111 -8.60 -3.30 6.64
N ASP A 112 -7.67 -3.54 5.72
CA ASP A 112 -7.94 -4.11 4.41
C ASP A 112 -8.43 -5.56 4.55
N PHE A 113 -7.74 -6.40 5.32
CA PHE A 113 -8.14 -7.80 5.48
C PHE A 113 -9.51 -8.01 6.15
N LEU A 114 -9.92 -7.10 7.03
CA LEU A 114 -11.20 -7.19 7.75
C LEU A 114 -12.23 -6.18 7.27
N SER A 115 -11.95 -5.39 6.25
CA SER A 115 -12.77 -4.26 5.77
C SER A 115 -13.26 -3.38 6.93
N ILE A 116 -12.35 -2.94 7.80
CA ILE A 116 -12.73 -2.21 9.03
C ILE A 116 -13.34 -0.85 8.68
N HIS A 117 -12.70 -0.10 7.77
CA HIS A 117 -13.13 1.22 7.34
C HIS A 117 -14.51 1.19 6.67
N GLU A 118 -14.83 0.18 5.86
CA GLU A 118 -16.16 -0.03 5.29
C GLU A 118 -17.21 -0.30 6.40
N LYS A 119 -16.93 -1.26 7.29
CA LYS A 119 -17.87 -1.67 8.35
C LYS A 119 -18.14 -0.55 9.34
N ILE A 120 -17.13 0.23 9.69
CA ILE A 120 -17.28 1.39 10.57
C ILE A 120 -17.90 2.55 9.81
N GLY A 121 -17.51 2.79 8.55
CA GLY A 121 -18.09 3.83 7.69
C GLY A 121 -19.60 3.68 7.58
N LEU A 122 -20.08 2.47 7.27
CA LEU A 122 -21.50 2.14 7.25
C LEU A 122 -22.22 2.45 8.58
N ARG A 123 -21.59 2.17 9.73
CA ARG A 123 -22.18 2.50 11.04
C ARG A 123 -22.25 4.00 11.29
N VAL A 124 -21.22 4.74 10.89
CA VAL A 124 -21.17 6.20 11.02
C VAL A 124 -22.32 6.83 10.23
N ILE A 125 -22.52 6.41 8.98
CA ILE A 125 -23.59 6.95 8.13
C ILE A 125 -24.97 6.64 8.69
N ASN A 126 -25.19 5.42 9.16
CA ASN A 126 -26.45 5.04 9.78
C ASN A 126 -26.75 5.85 11.05
N PHE A 127 -25.71 6.28 11.77
CA PHE A 127 -25.85 7.11 12.98
C PHE A 127 -26.12 8.59 12.66
N PHE A 128 -25.42 9.16 11.68
CA PHE A 128 -25.54 10.57 11.30
C PHE A 128 -26.58 10.85 10.21
N HIS A 129 -27.17 9.80 9.62
CA HIS A 129 -28.11 9.87 8.50
C HIS A 129 -27.56 10.68 7.32
N PHE A 130 -26.30 10.41 6.93
CA PHE A 130 -25.73 11.06 5.75
C PHE A 130 -26.53 10.71 4.49
N GLN A 131 -26.59 11.68 3.59
CA GLN A 131 -27.19 11.55 2.27
C GLN A 131 -26.08 11.55 1.23
N ASP A 132 -26.39 11.05 0.04
CA ASP A 132 -25.49 11.11 -1.11
C ASP A 132 -25.23 12.57 -1.49
N ILE A 133 -23.98 12.92 -1.77
CA ILE A 133 -23.55 14.28 -2.12
C ILE A 133 -22.66 14.21 -3.36
N LEU A 134 -22.95 15.01 -4.39
CA LEU A 134 -22.10 15.15 -5.58
C LEU A 134 -21.76 13.80 -6.26
N ASN A 135 -22.74 12.89 -6.39
CA ASN A 135 -22.59 11.52 -6.90
C ASN A 135 -21.72 10.57 -6.04
N LEU A 136 -21.21 11.01 -4.89
CA LEU A 136 -20.61 10.11 -3.90
C LEU A 136 -21.71 9.47 -3.08
N ARG A 137 -21.60 8.15 -2.88
CA ARG A 137 -22.50 7.42 -2.01
C ARG A 137 -22.23 7.87 -0.58
N ALA A 138 -23.26 7.88 0.26
CA ALA A 138 -23.06 8.16 1.67
C ALA A 138 -22.02 7.21 2.30
N VAL A 139 -21.95 5.96 1.82
CA VAL A 139 -20.96 4.91 2.19
C VAL A 139 -19.53 5.40 2.05
N ASP A 140 -19.17 5.89 0.87
CA ASP A 140 -17.84 6.41 0.54
C ASP A 140 -17.45 7.57 1.48
N LEU A 141 -18.41 8.45 1.83
CA LEU A 141 -18.16 9.54 2.79
C LEU A 141 -17.85 9.02 4.21
N GLY A 142 -18.51 7.95 4.63
CA GLY A 142 -18.26 7.30 5.92
C GLY A 142 -16.86 6.69 5.96
N GLU A 143 -16.44 6.02 4.89
CA GLU A 143 -15.11 5.43 4.74
C GLU A 143 -14.02 6.50 4.81
N ILE A 144 -14.14 7.58 4.02
CA ILE A 144 -13.21 8.72 4.07
C ILE A 144 -13.09 9.27 5.49
N LEU A 145 -14.21 9.45 6.19
CA LEU A 145 -14.21 9.99 7.55
C LEU A 145 -13.44 9.07 8.51
N VAL A 146 -13.69 7.76 8.45
CA VAL A 146 -13.00 6.77 9.29
C VAL A 146 -11.52 6.74 8.97
N SER A 147 -11.16 6.56 7.70
CA SER A 147 -9.77 6.49 7.24
C SER A 147 -8.99 7.77 7.56
N THR A 148 -9.62 8.94 7.39
CA THR A 148 -9.01 10.23 7.75
C THR A 148 -8.81 10.35 9.26
N THR A 149 -9.79 9.96 10.07
CA THR A 149 -9.71 10.03 11.53
C THR A 149 -8.60 9.13 12.07
N VAL A 150 -8.52 7.90 11.57
CA VAL A 150 -7.47 6.95 11.96
C VAL A 150 -6.11 7.42 11.45
N GLY A 151 -6.03 7.87 10.19
CA GLY A 151 -4.81 8.44 9.61
C GLY A 151 -4.25 9.60 10.42
N ILE A 152 -5.08 10.58 10.79
CA ILE A 152 -4.67 11.71 11.66
C ILE A 152 -4.18 11.20 13.02
N SER A 153 -4.88 10.23 13.62
CA SER A 153 -4.50 9.66 14.92
C SER A 153 -3.11 9.03 14.87
N PHE A 154 -2.78 8.28 13.81
CA PHE A 154 -1.45 7.73 13.60
C PHE A 154 -0.41 8.80 13.24
N LEU A 155 -0.76 9.83 12.46
CA LEU A 155 0.15 10.94 12.17
C LEU A 155 0.55 11.70 13.45
N ILE A 156 -0.36 11.85 14.42
CA ILE A 156 -0.04 12.41 15.73
C ILE A 156 0.94 11.51 16.48
N LEU A 157 0.70 10.20 16.51
CA LEU A 157 1.59 9.22 17.14
C LEU A 157 2.99 9.22 16.50
N ILE A 158 3.06 9.23 15.17
CA ILE A 158 4.30 9.29 14.39
C ILE A 158 5.02 10.61 14.65
N SER A 159 4.31 11.74 14.68
CA SER A 159 4.90 13.06 14.96
C SER A 159 5.50 13.13 16.36
N TRP A 160 4.80 12.59 17.36
CA TRP A 160 5.32 12.47 18.73
C TRP A 160 6.58 11.59 18.79
N ALA A 161 6.57 10.44 18.11
CA ALA A 161 7.73 9.56 18.05
C ALA A 161 8.91 10.20 17.28
N TYR A 162 8.63 10.90 16.19
CA TYR A 162 9.58 11.63 15.35
C TYR A 162 10.29 12.76 16.11
N SER A 163 9.56 13.47 16.98
CA SER A 163 10.16 14.52 17.83
C SER A 163 11.31 14.00 18.70
N GLN A 164 11.23 12.73 19.12
CA GLN A 164 12.22 12.05 19.96
C GLN A 164 13.34 11.38 19.15
N SER A 165 13.25 11.39 17.82
CA SER A 165 14.18 10.68 16.94
C SER A 165 15.43 11.49 16.61
N ASN A 166 16.53 10.78 16.37
CA ASN A 166 17.78 11.37 15.89
C ASN A 166 17.73 11.71 14.39
N SER A 167 18.77 12.37 13.86
CA SER A 167 18.79 12.82 12.47
C SER A 167 18.74 11.70 11.42
N ILE A 168 19.20 10.47 11.75
CA ILE A 168 19.16 9.32 10.84
C ILE A 168 17.74 8.73 10.83
N GLU A 169 17.16 8.50 12.00
CA GLU A 169 15.79 7.99 12.16
C GLU A 169 14.78 8.93 11.46
N ARG A 170 14.97 10.24 11.58
CA ARG A 170 14.14 11.24 10.90
C ARG A 170 14.21 11.15 9.38
N LYS A 171 15.38 10.84 8.79
CA LYS A 171 15.51 10.61 7.34
C LYS A 171 14.68 9.40 6.90
N TYR A 172 14.69 8.32 7.67
CA TYR A 172 13.83 7.17 7.39
C TYR A 172 12.35 7.54 7.52
N GLY A 173 11.99 8.31 8.55
CA GLY A 173 10.63 8.84 8.71
C GLY A 173 10.16 9.68 7.53
N HIS A 174 11.01 10.55 6.96
CA HIS A 174 10.64 11.35 5.77
C HIS A 174 10.34 10.48 4.55
N ILE A 175 11.13 9.43 4.32
CA ILE A 175 10.92 8.52 3.20
C ILE A 175 9.61 7.74 3.41
N LEU A 176 9.34 7.26 4.63
CA LEU A 176 8.08 6.57 4.94
C LEU A 176 6.86 7.49 4.82
N ILE A 177 6.94 8.76 5.24
CA ILE A 177 5.87 9.74 5.02
C ILE A 177 5.64 9.96 3.53
N PHE A 178 6.70 10.11 2.75
CA PHE A 178 6.57 10.28 1.30
C PHE A 178 5.91 9.07 0.63
N LEU A 179 6.30 7.86 1.01
CA LEU A 179 5.69 6.62 0.50
C LEU A 179 4.23 6.45 0.96
N LEU A 180 3.93 6.80 2.22
CA LEU A 180 2.56 6.84 2.74
C LEU A 180 1.69 7.86 1.99
N LEU A 181 2.25 9.01 1.60
CA LEU A 181 1.54 10.00 0.79
C LEU A 181 1.25 9.48 -0.61
N ILE A 182 2.19 8.77 -1.25
CA ILE A 182 1.94 8.11 -2.54
C ILE A 182 0.80 7.10 -2.38
N LEU A 183 0.86 6.26 -1.35
CA LEU A 183 -0.18 5.27 -1.06
C LEU A 183 -1.55 5.94 -0.86
N ALA A 184 -1.63 6.98 -0.01
CA ALA A 184 -2.89 7.69 0.26
C ALA A 184 -3.44 8.42 -0.97
N ILE A 185 -2.58 8.94 -1.85
CA ILE A 185 -3.04 9.52 -3.12
C ILE A 185 -3.62 8.42 -4.02
N SER A 186 -2.98 7.25 -4.07
CA SER A 186 -3.51 6.12 -4.84
C SER A 186 -4.86 5.64 -4.29
N GLY A 187 -4.94 5.29 -3.01
CA GLY A 187 -6.14 4.67 -2.43
C GLY A 187 -7.27 5.59 -2.02
N ILE A 188 -7.03 6.90 -1.92
CA ILE A 188 -8.09 7.85 -1.54
C ILE A 188 -8.38 8.82 -2.68
N PHE A 189 -7.36 9.44 -3.24
CA PHE A 189 -7.61 10.50 -4.23
C PHE A 189 -8.03 9.94 -5.58
N PHE A 190 -7.41 8.86 -6.07
CA PHE A 190 -7.83 8.27 -7.33
C PHE A 190 -9.13 7.49 -7.22
N ASP A 191 -9.39 6.80 -6.10
CA ASP A 191 -10.69 6.20 -5.79
C ASP A 191 -11.84 7.22 -5.89
N LEU A 192 -11.70 8.38 -5.24
CA LEU A 192 -12.73 9.43 -5.31
C LEU A 192 -12.98 9.95 -6.72
N ILE A 193 -11.95 10.02 -7.56
CA ILE A 193 -12.13 10.42 -8.96
C ILE A 193 -12.74 9.28 -9.76
N HIS A 194 -12.35 8.04 -9.49
CA HIS A 194 -12.85 6.85 -10.16
C HIS A 194 -14.38 6.75 -10.04
N VAL A 195 -14.94 7.01 -8.85
CA VAL A 195 -16.40 7.09 -8.63
C VAL A 195 -17.06 8.13 -9.54
N VAL A 196 -16.41 9.28 -9.75
CA VAL A 196 -16.96 10.38 -10.58
C VAL A 196 -16.89 10.09 -12.08
N VAL A 197 -15.87 9.36 -12.54
CA VAL A 197 -15.62 9.10 -13.97
C VAL A 197 -16.03 7.71 -14.44
N TYR A 198 -16.70 6.94 -13.59
CA TYR A 198 -17.09 5.54 -13.81
C TYR A 198 -17.77 5.29 -15.17
N ASP A 199 -18.64 6.21 -15.60
CA ASP A 199 -19.38 6.09 -16.86
C ASP A 199 -18.50 6.17 -18.11
N ASN A 200 -17.32 6.79 -18.00
CA ASN A 200 -16.38 6.88 -19.12
C ASN A 200 -15.39 5.71 -19.08
N ARG A 201 -15.68 4.70 -19.90
CA ARG A 201 -14.86 3.51 -20.08
C ARG A 201 -13.34 3.80 -20.05
N ASN A 202 -12.82 4.69 -20.88
CA ASN A 202 -11.36 4.93 -20.93
C ASN A 202 -10.81 5.58 -19.65
N LEU A 203 -11.56 6.49 -19.03
CA LEU A 203 -11.14 7.11 -17.78
C LEU A 203 -11.22 6.10 -16.62
N ASN A 204 -12.26 5.28 -16.59
CA ASN A 204 -12.41 4.21 -15.59
C ASN A 204 -11.18 3.30 -15.54
N LEU A 205 -10.69 2.84 -16.71
CA LEU A 205 -9.46 2.04 -16.77
C LEU A 205 -8.26 2.81 -16.20
N ILE A 206 -8.07 4.08 -16.59
CA ILE A 206 -6.90 4.85 -16.17
C ILE A 206 -6.93 5.07 -14.66
N PHE A 207 -8.07 5.41 -14.08
CA PHE A 207 -8.18 5.65 -12.64
C PHE A 207 -8.06 4.38 -11.83
N ALA A 208 -8.66 3.26 -12.26
CA ALA A 208 -8.43 1.95 -11.63
C ALA A 208 -6.94 1.54 -11.65
N LEU A 209 -6.22 1.82 -12.74
CA LEU A 209 -4.77 1.55 -12.81
C LEU A 209 -3.94 2.47 -11.89
N LEU A 210 -4.37 3.71 -11.70
CA LEU A 210 -3.69 4.70 -10.85
C LEU A 210 -3.96 4.46 -9.35
N GLU A 211 -5.16 4.00 -9.05
CA GLU A 211 -5.64 3.57 -7.73
C GLU A 211 -4.92 2.26 -7.35
N ASP A 212 -5.48 1.10 -7.68
CA ASP A 212 -4.96 -0.21 -7.26
C ASP A 212 -3.53 -0.47 -7.75
N GLY A 213 -3.25 -0.14 -9.02
CA GLY A 213 -1.91 -0.31 -9.57
C GLY A 213 -0.87 0.61 -8.89
N GLY A 214 -1.29 1.80 -8.47
CA GLY A 214 -0.45 2.72 -7.73
C GLY A 214 -0.18 2.27 -6.30
N GLU A 215 -1.19 1.74 -5.62
CA GLU A 215 -1.03 1.15 -4.27
C GLU A 215 -0.04 0.00 -4.26
N GLN A 216 -0.18 -0.93 -5.20
CA GLN A 216 0.70 -2.09 -5.34
C GLN A 216 2.16 -1.65 -5.47
N ILE A 217 2.43 -0.68 -6.35
CA ILE A 217 3.76 -0.14 -6.58
C ILE A 217 4.28 0.59 -5.32
N ALA A 218 3.44 1.40 -4.67
CA ALA A 218 3.79 2.12 -3.44
C ALA A 218 4.19 1.15 -2.31
N MET A 219 3.45 0.06 -2.14
CA MET A 219 3.77 -1.00 -1.18
C MET A 219 5.08 -1.72 -1.51
N SER A 220 5.36 -1.96 -2.80
CA SER A 220 6.62 -2.57 -3.24
C SER A 220 7.84 -1.71 -2.91
N PHE A 221 7.74 -0.39 -3.13
CA PHE A 221 8.77 0.56 -2.71
C PHE A 221 8.92 0.63 -1.20
N THR A 222 7.81 0.62 -0.46
CA THR A 222 7.80 0.64 1.00
C THR A 222 8.48 -0.58 1.60
N LEU A 223 8.11 -1.78 1.14
CA LEU A 223 8.73 -3.01 1.61
C LEU A 223 10.23 -3.05 1.29
N ALA A 224 10.62 -2.73 0.06
CA ALA A 224 12.02 -2.70 -0.31
C ALA A 224 12.82 -1.66 0.49
N PHE A 225 12.23 -0.49 0.75
CA PHE A 225 12.84 0.55 1.56
C PHE A 225 13.04 0.10 3.01
N VAL A 226 11.99 -0.41 3.65
CA VAL A 226 12.03 -0.89 5.05
C VAL A 226 13.07 -2.00 5.19
N TYR A 227 13.15 -2.93 4.22
CA TYR A 227 14.17 -3.97 4.19
C TYR A 227 15.60 -3.43 4.07
N SER A 228 15.77 -2.27 3.42
CA SER A 228 17.08 -1.62 3.23
C SER A 228 17.59 -0.84 4.44
N ILE A 229 16.75 -0.62 5.46
CA ILE A 229 17.11 0.13 6.67
C ILE A 229 18.23 -0.62 7.42
N ASP A 230 19.23 0.12 7.88
CA ASP A 230 20.30 -0.43 8.71
C ASP A 230 19.88 -0.38 10.19
N TRP A 231 19.54 -1.54 10.75
CA TRP A 231 19.07 -1.70 12.14
C TRP A 231 20.20 -1.78 13.17
N LYS A 232 21.45 -1.46 12.81
CA LYS A 232 22.62 -1.59 13.70
C LYS A 232 23.01 -0.31 14.43
N TYR A 233 22.07 0.61 14.61
CA TYR A 233 22.26 1.84 15.39
C TYR A 233 21.78 1.70 16.82
#